data_AF-A0A4R6MF63-F1
#
_entry.id   AF-A0A4R6MF63-F1
#
_cell.length_a   1.000
_cell.length_b   1.000
_cell.length_c   1.000
_cell.angle_alpha   90.00
_cell.angle_beta   90.00
_cell.angle_gamma   90.00
#
_symmetry.space_group_name_H-M   'P 1'
#
loop_
_entity.id
_entity.type
_entity.pdbx_description
1 polymer ?
#
loop_
_entity_poly.entity_id
_entity_poly.type
_entity_poly.pdbx_seq_one_letter_code
_entity_poly.pdbx_strand_id
1 'polypeptide(L)'
;MEVAHIWNSLEIIKLFVSMSTPMIVLVFGYLINRNIKSIEQKQWENQTIIQWRIKVFDEVSPKINDIYCFMLHIGNWKELNPLDVVARKRELDKKIHTSAALFSSELSACYEELMKVCFLSYRGWGKDAAIRVESTQHKAAYGADWDNKWDDLFVEDHECPLQCDIDKSYSALMDKFSQEIGIGLNGKNHELPKHRLNNWWS
;
A
#
# COMPACT_ATOMS: atom_id res chain seq x y z
N MET A 1 -75.95 12.24 -30.81
CA MET A 1 -75.27 11.03 -30.26
C MET A 1 -73.76 11.22 -30.08
N GLU A 2 -73.15 12.29 -30.61
CA GLU A 2 -71.71 12.57 -30.50
C GLU A 2 -71.22 12.93 -29.08
N VAL A 3 -72.02 13.67 -28.31
CA VAL A 3 -71.61 14.22 -27.00
C VAL A 3 -71.39 13.14 -25.93
N ALA A 4 -72.19 12.06 -25.95
CA ALA A 4 -72.08 10.97 -24.98
C ALA A 4 -70.81 10.13 -25.18
N HIS A 5 -70.35 9.97 -26.42
CA HIS A 5 -69.13 9.24 -26.75
C HIS A 5 -67.87 10.00 -26.28
N ILE A 6 -67.88 11.32 -26.43
CA ILE A 6 -66.79 12.21 -25.97
C ILE A 6 -66.66 12.18 -24.45
N TRP A 7 -67.79 12.20 -23.73
CA TRP A 7 -67.82 12.14 -22.27
C TRP A 7 -67.28 10.81 -21.72
N ASN A 8 -67.69 9.69 -22.33
CA ASN A 8 -67.23 8.36 -21.92
C ASN A 8 -65.72 8.19 -22.18
N SER A 9 -65.22 8.70 -23.31
CA SER A 9 -63.79 8.70 -23.64
C SER A 9 -62.95 9.51 -22.64
N LEU A 10 -63.49 10.64 -22.15
CA LEU A 10 -62.83 11.51 -21.16
C LEU A 10 -62.73 10.87 -19.78
N GLU A 11 -63.74 10.13 -19.35
CA GLU A 11 -63.71 9.40 -18.07
C GLU A 11 -62.73 8.23 -18.11
N ILE A 12 -62.70 7.48 -19.21
CA ILE A 12 -61.74 6.39 -19.42
C ILE A 12 -60.30 6.92 -19.36
N ILE A 13 -60.02 8.06 -20.01
CA ILE A 13 -58.68 8.68 -19.99
C ILE A 13 -58.29 9.12 -18.57
N LYS A 14 -59.20 9.76 -17.82
CA LYS A 14 -58.92 10.19 -16.44
C LYS A 14 -58.58 9.03 -15.52
N LEU A 15 -59.27 7.90 -15.68
CA LEU A 15 -59.03 6.69 -14.90
C LEU A 15 -57.71 6.02 -15.28
N PHE A 16 -57.34 6.08 -16.56
CA PHE A 16 -56.04 5.60 -17.03
C PHE A 16 -54.88 6.47 -16.51
N VAL A 17 -55.03 7.80 -16.54
CA VAL A 17 -54.01 8.74 -16.03
C VAL A 17 -53.82 8.62 -14.52
N SER A 18 -54.92 8.41 -13.76
CA SER A 18 -54.86 8.24 -12.31
C SER A 18 -54.19 6.93 -11.89
N MET A 19 -54.34 5.85 -12.67
CA MET A 19 -53.60 4.59 -12.46
C MET A 19 -52.16 4.63 -13.00
N SER A 20 -51.91 5.41 -14.05
CA SER A 20 -50.58 5.49 -14.66
C SER A 20 -49.56 6.13 -13.72
N THR A 21 -49.97 7.18 -13.00
CA THR A 21 -49.07 7.89 -12.06
C THR A 21 -48.45 6.97 -10.99
N PRO A 22 -49.21 6.22 -10.18
CA PRO A 22 -48.63 5.31 -9.19
C PRO A 22 -47.83 4.16 -9.83
N MET A 23 -48.24 3.68 -11.01
CA MET A 23 -47.52 2.64 -11.73
C MET A 23 -46.15 3.12 -12.21
N ILE A 24 -46.09 4.34 -12.75
CA ILE A 24 -44.85 5.01 -13.16
C ILE A 24 -43.94 5.18 -11.94
N VAL A 25 -44.46 5.71 -10.82
CA VAL A 25 -43.68 5.87 -9.58
C VAL A 25 -43.12 4.53 -9.08
N LEU A 26 -43.91 3.45 -9.13
CA LEU A 26 -43.44 2.11 -8.75
C LEU A 26 -42.32 1.60 -9.67
N VAL A 27 -42.48 1.74 -10.99
CA VAL A 27 -41.45 1.31 -11.96
C VAL A 27 -40.16 2.11 -11.78
N PHE A 28 -40.25 3.44 -11.70
CA PHE A 28 -39.08 4.28 -11.47
C PHE A 28 -38.42 4.00 -10.11
N GLY A 29 -39.21 3.85 -9.05
CA GLY A 29 -38.71 3.46 -7.73
C GLY A 29 -37.97 2.13 -7.75
N TYR A 30 -38.49 1.13 -8.45
CA TYR A 30 -37.84 -0.17 -8.62
C TYR A 30 -36.52 -0.07 -9.40
N LEU A 31 -36.51 0.66 -10.53
CA LEU A 31 -35.31 0.84 -11.36
C LEU A 31 -34.20 1.59 -10.59
N ILE A 32 -34.56 2.68 -9.89
CA ILE A 32 -33.62 3.46 -9.07
C ILE A 32 -33.05 2.58 -7.95
N ASN A 33 -33.90 1.87 -7.20
CA ASN A 33 -33.46 1.01 -6.11
C ASN A 33 -32.51 -0.10 -6.59
N ARG A 34 -32.79 -0.72 -7.75
CA ARG A 34 -31.92 -1.74 -8.33
C ARG A 34 -30.54 -1.18 -8.70
N ASN A 35 -30.51 0.01 -9.28
CA ASN A 35 -29.25 0.67 -9.66
C ASN A 35 -28.45 1.10 -8.42
N ILE A 36 -29.10 1.70 -7.42
CA ILE A 36 -28.47 2.10 -6.15
C ILE A 36 -27.79 0.91 -5.48
N LYS A 37 -28.51 -0.22 -5.30
CA LYS A 37 -27.93 -1.43 -4.67
C LYS A 37 -26.68 -1.94 -5.38
N SER A 38 -26.66 -1.89 -6.72
CA SER A 38 -25.49 -2.34 -7.49
C SER A 38 -24.27 -1.41 -7.33
N ILE A 39 -24.51 -0.11 -7.16
CA ILE A 39 -23.47 0.89 -6.93
C ILE A 39 -22.94 0.76 -5.51
N GLU A 40 -23.84 0.65 -4.52
CA GLU A 40 -23.48 0.43 -3.11
C GLU A 40 -22.64 -0.83 -2.93
N GLN A 41 -23.01 -1.94 -3.59
CA GLN A 41 -22.24 -3.18 -3.51
C GLN A 41 -20.81 -3.00 -4.05
N LYS A 42 -20.65 -2.36 -5.21
CA LYS A 42 -19.32 -2.08 -5.77
C LYS A 42 -18.51 -1.13 -4.89
N GLN A 43 -19.15 -0.13 -4.30
CA GLN A 43 -18.50 0.77 -3.35
C GLN A 43 -18.06 0.04 -2.09
N TRP A 44 -18.89 -0.86 -1.56
CA TRP A 44 -18.58 -1.68 -0.39
C TRP A 44 -17.41 -2.64 -0.64
N GLU A 45 -17.42 -3.33 -1.78
CA GLU A 45 -16.33 -4.24 -2.19
C GLU A 45 -14.99 -3.48 -2.30
N ASN A 46 -14.99 -2.32 -2.96
CA ASN A 46 -13.81 -1.47 -3.08
C ASN A 46 -13.32 -0.95 -1.73
N GLN A 47 -14.24 -0.48 -0.87
CA GLN A 47 -13.90 -0.04 0.49
C GLN A 47 -13.28 -1.18 1.30
N THR A 48 -13.83 -2.39 1.20
CA THR A 48 -13.31 -3.56 1.91
C THR A 48 -11.87 -3.88 1.49
N ILE A 49 -11.58 -3.86 0.18
CA ILE A 49 -10.22 -4.07 -0.34
C ILE A 49 -9.26 -3.00 0.18
N ILE A 50 -9.64 -1.72 0.13
CA ILE A 50 -8.82 -0.61 0.62
C ILE A 50 -8.53 -0.77 2.12
N GLN A 51 -9.53 -1.17 2.93
CA GLN A 51 -9.34 -1.43 4.35
C GLN A 51 -8.31 -2.54 4.62
N TRP A 52 -8.32 -3.62 3.82
CA TRP A 52 -7.31 -4.67 3.92
C TRP A 52 -5.92 -4.19 3.52
N ARG A 53 -5.81 -3.38 2.46
CA ARG A 53 -4.54 -2.79 2.03
C ARG A 53 -3.95 -1.87 3.09
N ILE A 54 -4.78 -1.01 3.71
CA ILE A 54 -4.38 -0.14 4.81
C ILE A 54 -3.85 -0.96 5.99
N LYS A 55 -4.57 -2.02 6.39
CA LYS A 55 -4.11 -2.90 7.48
C LYS A 55 -2.75 -3.53 7.21
N VAL A 56 -2.51 -3.98 5.97
CA VAL A 56 -1.20 -4.52 5.61
C VAL A 56 -0.15 -3.41 5.63
N PHE A 57 -0.45 -2.23 5.08
CA PHE A 57 0.45 -1.07 5.10
C PHE A 57 0.86 -0.67 6.53
N ASP A 58 -0.10 -0.56 7.44
CA ASP A 58 0.14 -0.20 8.85
C ASP A 58 1.09 -1.19 9.55
N GLU A 59 1.06 -2.46 9.14
CA GLU A 59 1.91 -3.51 9.70
C GLU A 59 3.31 -3.54 9.08
N VAL A 60 3.43 -3.33 7.76
CA VAL A 60 4.71 -3.44 7.05
C VAL A 60 5.51 -2.14 7.03
N SER A 61 4.85 -0.99 6.98
CA SER A 61 5.49 0.33 6.83
C SER A 61 6.52 0.62 7.93
N PRO A 62 6.22 0.41 9.23
CA PRO A 62 7.22 0.60 10.29
C PRO A 62 8.45 -0.28 10.13
N LYS A 63 8.28 -1.54 9.70
CA LYS A 63 9.39 -2.49 9.51
C LYS A 63 10.24 -2.13 8.29
N ILE A 64 9.62 -1.65 7.21
CA ILE A 64 10.35 -1.14 6.04
C ILE A 64 11.17 0.09 6.44
N ASN A 65 10.57 0.99 7.23
CA ASN A 65 11.26 2.17 7.74
C ASN A 65 12.43 1.80 8.67
N ASP A 66 12.26 0.81 9.55
CA ASP A 66 13.34 0.31 10.41
C ASP A 66 14.55 -0.18 9.59
N ILE A 67 14.31 -0.93 8.51
CA ILE A 67 15.38 -1.36 7.59
C ILE A 67 16.04 -0.14 6.96
N TYR A 68 15.25 0.81 6.43
CA TYR A 68 15.77 2.03 5.81
C TYR A 68 16.63 2.86 6.80
N CYS A 69 16.14 3.08 8.01
CA CYS A 69 16.86 3.75 9.09
C CYS A 69 18.19 3.04 9.41
N PHE A 70 18.18 1.72 9.49
CA PHE A 70 19.37 0.92 9.73
C PHE A 70 20.42 1.10 8.63
N MET A 71 20.01 1.02 7.36
CA MET A 71 20.92 1.14 6.21
C MET A 71 21.60 2.52 6.15
N LEU A 72 20.91 3.58 6.55
CA LEU A 72 21.41 4.96 6.46
C LEU A 72 21.94 5.53 7.79
N HIS A 73 21.96 4.74 8.86
CA HIS A 73 22.39 5.20 10.19
C HIS A 73 21.59 6.42 10.70
N ILE A 74 20.28 6.44 10.45
CA ILE A 74 19.37 7.52 10.88
C ILE A 74 18.27 7.00 11.81
N GLY A 75 17.65 7.90 12.58
CA GLY A 75 16.52 7.56 13.44
C GLY A 75 16.88 6.57 14.57
N ASN A 76 16.10 5.50 14.70
CA ASN A 76 16.20 4.48 15.75
C ASN A 76 17.22 3.37 15.43
N TRP A 77 18.14 3.56 14.47
CA TRP A 77 19.03 2.50 14.00
C TRP A 77 19.87 1.83 15.10
N LYS A 78 20.26 2.57 16.14
CA LYS A 78 21.06 2.04 17.28
C LYS A 78 20.29 1.08 18.17
N GLU A 79 18.96 1.10 18.09
CA GLU A 79 18.09 0.21 18.85
C GLU A 79 17.93 -1.16 18.17
N LEU A 80 18.42 -1.29 16.93
CA LEU A 80 18.24 -2.48 16.09
C LEU A 80 19.56 -3.21 15.92
N ASN A 81 19.63 -4.47 16.35
CA ASN A 81 20.79 -5.29 16.04
C ASN A 81 20.66 -5.94 14.63
N PRO A 82 21.76 -6.44 14.05
CA PRO A 82 21.74 -7.02 12.70
C PRO A 82 20.79 -8.22 12.55
N LEU A 83 20.62 -9.04 13.59
CA LEU A 83 19.68 -10.15 13.59
C LEU A 83 18.23 -9.67 13.51
N ASP A 84 17.90 -8.58 14.20
CA ASP A 84 16.55 -8.00 14.16
C ASP A 84 16.22 -7.46 12.76
N VAL A 85 17.20 -6.93 12.04
CA VAL A 85 17.04 -6.43 10.67
C VAL A 85 16.76 -7.59 9.70
N VAL A 86 17.51 -8.69 9.81
CA VAL A 86 17.27 -9.91 9.02
C VAL A 86 15.92 -10.54 9.38
N ALA A 87 15.54 -10.53 10.65
CA ALA A 87 14.22 -11.01 11.09
C ALA A 87 13.08 -10.16 10.50
N ARG A 88 13.22 -8.82 10.52
CA ARG A 88 12.25 -7.91 9.89
C ARG A 88 12.09 -8.18 8.40
N LYS A 89 13.20 -8.40 7.67
CA LYS A 89 13.15 -8.79 6.25
C LYS A 89 12.29 -10.05 6.06
N ARG A 90 12.51 -11.10 6.86
CA ARG A 90 11.74 -12.35 6.77
C ARG A 90 10.26 -12.15 7.04
N GLU A 91 9.92 -11.34 8.05
CA GLU A 91 8.54 -11.00 8.36
C GLU A 91 7.88 -10.22 7.22
N LEU A 92 8.59 -9.26 6.64
CA LEU A 92 8.13 -8.49 5.48
C LEU A 92 7.94 -9.39 4.26
N ASP A 93 8.93 -10.23 3.92
CA ASP A 93 8.84 -11.17 2.79
C ASP A 93 7.58 -12.04 2.93
N LYS A 94 7.39 -12.64 4.13
CA LYS A 94 6.20 -13.44 4.42
C LYS A 94 4.92 -12.63 4.24
N LYS A 95 4.86 -11.41 4.78
CA LYS A 95 3.64 -10.62 4.77
C LYS A 95 3.28 -10.13 3.37
N ILE A 96 4.24 -9.61 2.62
CA ILE A 96 4.05 -9.11 1.25
C ILE A 96 3.64 -10.26 0.34
N HIS A 97 4.32 -11.42 0.39
CA HIS A 97 3.94 -12.56 -0.45
C HIS A 97 2.56 -13.15 -0.08
N THR A 98 2.21 -13.21 1.22
CA THR A 98 0.89 -13.72 1.65
C THR A 98 -0.23 -12.76 1.25
N SER A 99 0.04 -11.46 1.20
CA SER A 99 -0.92 -10.42 0.83
C SER A 99 -0.82 -10.00 -0.64
N ALA A 100 -0.02 -10.68 -1.46
CA ALA A 100 0.25 -10.29 -2.85
C ALA A 100 -1.03 -10.14 -3.69
N ALA A 101 -2.05 -10.96 -3.44
CA ALA A 101 -3.34 -10.89 -4.13
C ALA A 101 -4.11 -9.57 -3.86
N LEU A 102 -3.76 -8.82 -2.81
CA LEU A 102 -4.37 -7.53 -2.49
C LEU A 102 -3.73 -6.38 -3.26
N PHE A 103 -2.53 -6.54 -3.80
CA PHE A 103 -1.73 -5.47 -4.42
C PHE A 103 -1.46 -5.76 -5.89
N SER A 104 -0.98 -4.74 -6.60
CA SER A 104 -0.47 -4.87 -7.95
C SER A 104 0.89 -5.59 -7.97
N SER A 105 1.21 -6.16 -9.12
CA SER A 105 2.54 -6.70 -9.42
C SER A 105 3.64 -5.65 -9.28
N GLU A 106 3.34 -4.40 -9.56
CA GLU A 106 4.25 -3.27 -9.53
C GLU A 106 4.70 -2.94 -8.11
N LEU A 107 3.80 -3.02 -7.14
CA LEU A 107 4.17 -2.87 -5.73
C LEU A 107 5.13 -3.99 -5.29
N SER A 108 4.84 -5.23 -5.70
CA SER A 108 5.71 -6.37 -5.41
C SER A 108 7.09 -6.19 -6.04
N ALA A 109 7.17 -5.68 -7.27
CA ALA A 109 8.43 -5.38 -7.94
C ALA A 109 9.22 -4.27 -7.23
N CYS A 110 8.56 -3.18 -6.79
CA CYS A 110 9.22 -2.14 -6.01
C CYS A 110 9.74 -2.65 -4.66
N TYR A 111 9.00 -3.56 -4.02
CA TYR A 111 9.42 -4.20 -2.77
C TYR A 111 10.66 -5.08 -2.99
N GLU A 112 10.63 -5.95 -4.00
CA GLU A 112 11.74 -6.82 -4.35
C GLU A 112 13.00 -6.02 -4.69
N GLU A 113 12.86 -4.90 -5.40
CA GLU A 113 13.99 -4.02 -5.73
C GLU A 113 14.61 -3.40 -4.47
N LEU A 114 13.80 -2.87 -3.55
CA LEU A 114 14.31 -2.36 -2.26
C LEU A 114 15.02 -3.47 -1.47
N MET A 115 14.42 -4.66 -1.37
CA MET A 115 15.03 -5.77 -0.65
C MET A 115 16.35 -6.23 -1.31
N LYS A 116 16.46 -6.16 -2.63
CA LYS A 116 17.68 -6.48 -3.36
C LYS A 116 18.77 -5.44 -3.16
N VAL A 117 18.42 -4.15 -3.10
CA VAL A 117 19.34 -3.06 -2.77
C VAL A 117 19.85 -3.20 -1.33
N CYS A 118 18.97 -3.54 -0.38
CA CYS A 118 19.35 -3.64 1.03
C CYS A 118 19.98 -4.98 1.42
N PHE A 119 19.72 -6.06 0.69
CA PHE A 119 20.16 -7.40 1.07
C PHE A 119 20.72 -8.24 -0.09
N LEU A 120 21.76 -9.01 0.23
CA LEU A 120 22.22 -10.12 -0.59
C LEU A 120 21.53 -11.41 -0.14
N SER A 121 20.53 -11.83 -0.93
CA SER A 121 19.79 -13.08 -0.72
C SER A 121 20.48 -14.27 -1.42
N TYR A 122 20.07 -15.50 -1.09
CA TYR A 122 20.53 -16.75 -1.72
C TYR A 122 22.04 -17.07 -1.55
N ARG A 123 22.59 -16.83 -0.35
CA ARG A 123 24.01 -17.06 -0.03
C ARG A 123 24.41 -18.53 0.18
N GLY A 124 23.47 -19.46 0.02
CA GLY A 124 23.67 -20.90 0.21
C GLY A 124 22.65 -21.52 1.17
N TRP A 125 22.67 -22.84 1.29
CA TRP A 125 21.71 -23.56 2.12
C TRP A 125 21.91 -23.24 3.60
N GLY A 126 20.83 -22.84 4.28
CA GLY A 126 20.84 -22.50 5.71
C GLY A 126 21.50 -21.17 6.06
N LYS A 127 21.91 -20.37 5.07
CA LYS A 127 22.50 -19.05 5.30
C LYS A 127 21.46 -17.94 5.22
N ASP A 128 21.56 -17.01 6.16
CA ASP A 128 20.74 -15.82 6.23
C ASP A 128 21.15 -14.82 5.14
N ALA A 129 20.22 -13.94 4.78
CA ALA A 129 20.51 -12.83 3.87
C ALA A 129 21.54 -11.90 4.53
N ALA A 130 22.56 -11.47 3.76
CA ALA A 130 23.48 -10.46 4.25
C ALA A 130 22.93 -9.07 3.98
N ILE A 131 23.18 -8.15 4.91
CA ILE A 131 22.83 -6.74 4.85
C ILE A 131 23.90 -6.03 4.02
N ARG A 132 23.45 -5.27 3.02
CA ARG A 132 24.33 -4.51 2.13
C ARG A 132 24.68 -3.14 2.73
N VAL A 133 25.35 -3.12 3.87
CA VAL A 133 25.82 -1.89 4.51
C VAL A 133 27.19 -2.11 5.13
N GLU A 134 28.00 -1.05 5.23
CA GLU A 134 29.31 -1.13 5.84
C GLU A 134 29.21 -1.46 7.34
N SER A 135 29.82 -2.58 7.77
CA SER A 135 29.76 -3.01 9.17
C SER A 135 30.56 -2.11 10.13
N THR A 136 31.52 -1.32 9.63
CA THR A 136 32.44 -0.51 10.45
C THR A 136 31.72 0.46 11.37
N GLN A 137 30.73 1.18 10.86
CA GLN A 137 29.98 2.18 11.64
C GLN A 137 29.08 1.52 12.70
N HIS A 138 28.47 0.39 12.36
CA HIS A 138 27.70 -0.40 13.31
C HIS A 138 28.61 -0.99 14.41
N LYS A 139 29.75 -1.59 14.04
CA LYS A 139 30.75 -2.10 14.98
C LYS A 139 31.23 -1.02 15.95
N ALA A 140 31.52 0.18 15.44
CA ALA A 140 31.95 1.30 16.27
C ALA A 140 30.87 1.74 17.28
N ALA A 141 29.59 1.65 16.90
CA ALA A 141 28.48 2.03 17.77
C ALA A 141 28.18 0.99 18.87
N TYR A 142 28.33 -0.30 18.58
CA TYR A 142 28.13 -1.38 19.56
C TYR A 142 29.37 -1.62 20.44
N GLY A 143 30.58 -1.34 19.94
CA GLY A 143 31.81 -1.48 20.71
C GLY A 143 31.98 -2.89 21.28
N ALA A 144 31.94 -3.01 22.61
CA ALA A 144 32.11 -4.27 23.32
C ALA A 144 30.89 -5.22 23.22
N ASP A 145 29.71 -4.69 22.88
CA ASP A 145 28.46 -5.45 22.75
C ASP A 145 28.32 -6.09 21.35
N TRP A 146 29.31 -5.93 20.48
CA TRP A 146 29.33 -6.55 19.16
C TRP A 146 29.59 -8.06 19.25
N ASP A 147 28.67 -8.87 18.72
CA ASP A 147 28.92 -10.30 18.52
C ASP A 147 29.63 -10.53 17.18
N ASN A 148 30.81 -11.15 17.22
CA ASN A 148 31.60 -11.51 16.02
C ASN A 148 30.81 -12.36 15.01
N LYS A 149 29.76 -13.07 15.44
CA LYS A 149 28.88 -13.81 14.52
C LYS A 149 28.09 -12.90 13.58
N TRP A 150 27.88 -11.64 13.96
CA TRP A 150 27.19 -10.67 13.11
C TRP A 150 28.01 -10.30 11.87
N ASP A 151 29.31 -10.54 11.86
CA ASP A 151 30.15 -10.25 10.70
C ASP A 151 29.70 -11.01 9.44
N ASP A 152 29.21 -12.24 9.58
CA ASP A 152 28.66 -13.00 8.44
C ASP A 152 27.30 -12.46 7.96
N LEU A 153 26.68 -11.52 8.69
CA LEU A 153 25.43 -10.87 8.29
C LEU A 153 25.65 -9.62 7.43
N PHE A 154 26.89 -9.19 7.20
CA PHE A 154 27.20 -8.06 6.32
C PHE A 154 27.91 -8.53 5.06
N VAL A 155 27.76 -7.75 4.00
CA VAL A 155 28.53 -7.93 2.76
C VAL A 155 29.88 -7.22 2.86
N GLU A 156 30.73 -7.44 1.86
CA GLU A 156 31.96 -6.66 1.69
C GLU A 156 31.65 -5.25 1.15
N ASP A 157 32.50 -4.26 1.46
CA ASP A 157 32.26 -2.85 1.15
C ASP A 157 31.94 -2.56 -0.33
N HIS A 158 32.49 -3.34 -1.26
CA HIS A 158 32.27 -3.18 -2.70
C HIS A 158 30.85 -3.59 -3.15
N GLU A 159 30.11 -4.31 -2.32
CA GLU A 159 28.73 -4.75 -2.55
C GLU A 159 27.69 -3.83 -1.90
N CYS A 160 28.13 -2.83 -1.14
CA CYS A 160 27.28 -1.82 -0.52
C CYS A 160 26.71 -0.87 -1.60
N PRO A 161 25.39 -0.62 -1.62
CA PRO A 161 24.78 0.31 -2.55
C PRO A 161 25.13 1.75 -2.18
N LEU A 162 24.95 2.65 -3.14
CA LEU A 162 24.98 4.07 -2.85
C LEU A 162 23.72 4.48 -2.09
N GLN A 163 23.84 5.47 -1.21
CA GLN A 163 22.69 6.03 -0.49
C GLN A 163 21.56 6.47 -1.44
N CYS A 164 21.89 7.03 -2.61
CA CYS A 164 20.88 7.43 -3.59
C CYS A 164 20.05 6.26 -4.14
N ASP A 165 20.60 5.05 -4.21
CA ASP A 165 19.89 3.87 -4.68
C ASP A 165 18.91 3.35 -3.62
N ILE A 166 19.30 3.45 -2.34
CA ILE A 166 18.43 3.15 -1.19
C ILE A 166 17.26 4.15 -1.17
N ASP A 167 17.55 5.46 -1.23
CA ASP A 167 16.53 6.52 -1.20
C ASP A 167 15.53 6.39 -2.35
N LYS A 168 16.03 6.09 -3.55
CA LYS A 168 15.21 5.93 -4.76
C LYS A 168 14.30 4.72 -4.64
N SER A 169 14.82 3.56 -4.25
CA SER A 169 14.04 2.32 -4.12
C SER A 169 13.01 2.42 -2.98
N TYR A 170 13.38 3.03 -1.85
CA TYR A 170 12.47 3.29 -0.73
C TYR A 170 11.33 4.23 -1.13
N SER A 171 11.65 5.37 -1.74
CA SER A 171 10.65 6.35 -2.18
C SER A 171 9.70 5.73 -3.21
N ALA A 172 10.22 4.97 -4.18
CA ALA A 172 9.41 4.29 -5.17
C ALA A 172 8.40 3.31 -4.54
N LEU A 173 8.83 2.54 -3.53
CA LEU A 173 7.95 1.64 -2.79
C LEU A 173 6.85 2.40 -2.02
N MET A 174 7.22 3.46 -1.29
CA MET A 174 6.26 4.24 -0.51
C MET A 174 5.24 4.98 -1.38
N ASP A 175 5.68 5.51 -2.52
CA ASP A 175 4.79 6.13 -3.51
C ASP A 175 3.79 5.11 -4.07
N LYS A 176 4.23 3.87 -4.31
CA LYS A 176 3.33 2.79 -4.75
C LYS A 176 2.35 2.36 -3.68
N PHE A 177 2.78 2.23 -2.42
CA PHE A 177 1.86 2.01 -1.32
C PHE A 177 0.79 3.10 -1.23
N SER A 178 1.19 4.37 -1.33
CA SER A 178 0.26 5.53 -1.30
C SER A 178 -0.80 5.49 -2.40
N GLN A 179 -0.41 5.06 -3.61
CA GLN A 179 -1.34 4.85 -4.73
C GLN A 179 -2.32 3.71 -4.45
N GLU A 180 -1.84 2.60 -3.90
CA GLU A 180 -2.64 1.37 -3.66
C GLU A 180 -3.67 1.54 -2.54
N ILE A 181 -3.35 2.29 -1.49
CA ILE A 181 -4.25 2.58 -0.37
C ILE A 181 -5.20 3.75 -0.66
N GLY A 182 -5.10 4.37 -1.84
CA GLY A 182 -6.00 5.45 -2.28
C GLY A 182 -5.75 6.81 -1.62
N ILE A 183 -4.57 7.01 -1.01
CA ILE A 183 -4.13 8.34 -0.53
C ILE A 183 -3.64 9.19 -1.71
N GLY A 184 -3.10 8.55 -2.76
CA GLY A 184 -2.85 9.18 -4.05
C GLY A 184 -4.14 9.30 -4.86
N LEU A 185 -4.56 10.56 -5.13
CA LEU A 185 -5.67 11.01 -6.00
C LEU A 185 -6.90 11.59 -5.28
N ASN A 186 -6.68 12.57 -4.41
CA ASN A 186 -7.55 13.75 -4.36
C ASN A 186 -6.67 15.00 -4.48
N GLY A 187 -6.91 15.79 -5.51
CA GLY A 187 -6.02 16.85 -6.01
C GLY A 187 -5.44 17.76 -4.92
N LYS A 188 -4.15 17.61 -4.67
CA LYS A 188 -3.16 18.66 -4.40
C LYS A 188 -1.80 17.98 -4.42
N ASN A 189 -0.85 18.64 -5.06
CA ASN A 189 0.57 18.30 -5.06
C ASN A 189 1.02 17.87 -3.64
N HIS A 190 1.04 16.57 -3.39
CA HIS A 190 1.95 16.00 -2.43
C HIS A 190 3.13 15.50 -3.27
N GLU A 191 3.86 16.47 -3.84
CA GLU A 191 5.30 16.31 -3.81
C GLU A 191 5.61 15.98 -2.35
N LEU A 192 6.06 14.76 -2.06
CA LEU A 192 6.78 14.52 -0.81
C LEU A 192 7.72 15.72 -0.67
N PRO A 193 7.63 16.52 0.41
CA PRO A 193 8.33 17.78 0.44
C PRO A 193 9.80 17.47 0.18
N LYS A 194 10.35 17.91 -0.96
CA LYS A 194 11.77 17.73 -1.28
C LYS A 194 12.66 18.32 -0.17
N HIS A 195 12.10 19.25 0.62
CA HIS A 195 12.73 19.82 1.80
C HIS A 195 12.80 18.89 3.04
N ARG A 196 12.03 17.79 3.11
CA ARG A 196 12.06 16.86 4.26
C ARG A 196 13.19 15.84 4.16
N LEU A 197 13.79 15.65 2.98
CA LEU A 197 15.02 14.87 2.80
C LEU A 197 16.29 15.67 3.12
N ASN A 198 16.24 17.00 3.02
CA ASN A 198 17.42 17.86 3.24
C ASN A 198 17.63 18.29 4.70
N ASN A 199 16.59 18.24 5.54
CA ASN A 199 16.67 18.74 6.93
C ASN A 199 17.11 17.70 7.97
N TRP A 200 17.50 16.49 7.55
CA TRP A 200 18.15 15.50 8.42
C TRP A 200 19.69 15.61 8.37
N TRP A 201 20.21 16.44 7.47
CA TRP A 201 21.65 16.63 7.21
C TRP A 201 22.09 18.06 7.55
N SER A 202 21.73 18.52 8.76
CA SER A 202 22.21 19.78 9.34
C SER A 202 22.63 19.55 10.79
#